data_AF-A6FZE9-F1
#
_entry.id   AF-A6FZE9-F1
#
_cell.length_a   1.000
_cell.length_b   1.000
_cell.length_c   1.000
_cell.angle_alpha   90.00
_cell.angle_beta   90.00
_cell.angle_gamma   90.00
#
_symmetry.space_group_name_H-M   'P 1'
#
loop_
_entity.id
_entity.type
_entity.pdbx_description
1 polymer ?
#
loop_
_entity_poly.entity_id
_entity_poly.type
_entity_poly.pdbx_seq_one_letter_code
_entity_poly.pdbx_strand_id
1 'polypeptide(L)'
;MALTAVACGDSGGTEDTSTTFNPDTTAGDDSMMETTTDDEVGETMDTTADDTTTADDTTTDSSEQDGTETQGTTDTTTTTTETGEPECLDLDQDGYGENCEMGPDCDDNDYNNWTPDGCANCMDADGDGQWVGCDLFDENKPGEDCDDNDFNVYTEAGCANCVDEDMDDAWVGCDQYGDAKPGPDCDDDNPVVGLGDEQEICNGLAENCAGEIDNAPPDEMCPPEGVDAPNVDPMNGWLCDPPAPGEDGCVIAQCTEQFFDLNGVVGDGCECEGTSRTESLAACSDAPQGDLGDVAEGEQLNGLPVGTIPELDNGVGALREDWYWVEFPENDAIGTRPNTGSIQVDFAQNDGNDYRFEVYHSCQAVAFQNGLATAFGAGAPPTTEWWFFDNHTAPIDMPVPAFYSDDVSWPNKVYIRVFRVQNENTCNNYQLSVSRQSN
;
A
#
# COMPACT_ATOMS: atom_id res chain seq x y z
N MET A 1 -18.81 -29.44 49.45
CA MET A 1 -18.78 -30.04 48.10
C MET A 1 -17.37 -30.53 47.86
N ALA A 2 -17.18 -31.60 47.08
CA ALA A 2 -15.90 -32.29 46.96
C ALA A 2 -15.65 -32.76 45.52
N LEU A 3 -14.37 -33.04 45.22
CA LEU A 3 -13.82 -33.42 43.90
C LEU A 3 -13.86 -32.28 42.86
N THR A 4 -12.93 -32.19 41.89
CA THR A 4 -11.91 -33.19 41.47
C THR A 4 -10.62 -32.49 41.05
N ALA A 5 -9.46 -33.01 41.44
CA ALA A 5 -8.19 -32.72 40.77
C ALA A 5 -7.92 -33.81 39.73
N VAL A 6 -7.48 -33.43 38.53
CA VAL A 6 -7.02 -34.38 37.51
C VAL A 6 -5.50 -34.29 37.45
N ALA A 7 -4.85 -35.41 37.73
CA ALA A 7 -3.43 -35.61 37.47
C ALA A 7 -3.29 -36.68 36.40
N CYS A 8 -2.52 -36.39 35.36
CA CYS A 8 -1.93 -37.39 34.47
C CYS A 8 -0.42 -37.21 34.54
N GLY A 9 0.28 -38.31 34.79
CA GLY A 9 1.73 -38.39 34.65
C GLY A 9 2.07 -39.73 34.01
N ASP A 10 3.01 -39.70 33.08
CA ASP A 10 3.88 -40.78 32.56
C ASP A 10 4.59 -40.20 31.31
N SER A 11 5.76 -40.64 30.85
CA SER A 11 6.90 -41.31 31.51
C SER A 11 8.07 -41.37 30.50
N GLY A 12 9.31 -41.40 30.98
CA GLY A 12 10.48 -41.95 30.28
C GLY A 12 11.04 -41.17 29.07
N GLY A 13 12.32 -40.77 29.15
CA GLY A 13 13.01 -40.10 28.04
C GLY A 13 14.47 -39.78 28.32
N THR A 14 15.27 -40.75 28.77
CA THR A 14 16.73 -40.59 28.86
C THR A 14 17.36 -40.87 27.50
N GLU A 15 17.86 -39.83 26.82
CA GLU A 15 18.90 -40.00 25.80
C GLU A 15 20.10 -39.11 26.11
N ASP A 16 21.27 -39.74 26.09
CA ASP A 16 22.59 -39.17 26.32
C ASP A 16 23.27 -39.02 24.96
N THR A 17 23.49 -37.77 24.53
CA THR A 17 24.23 -37.44 23.31
C THR A 17 25.31 -36.40 23.58
N SER A 18 26.36 -36.85 24.27
CA SER A 18 27.70 -36.28 24.17
C SER A 18 28.08 -35.99 22.71
N THR A 19 28.13 -34.71 22.31
CA THR A 19 28.82 -34.26 21.09
C THR A 19 30.02 -33.39 21.44
N THR A 20 31.14 -33.69 20.79
CA THR A 20 32.47 -33.20 21.14
C THR A 20 32.76 -31.84 20.50
N PHE A 21 33.28 -30.90 21.29
CA PHE A 21 33.88 -29.65 20.82
C PHE A 21 34.97 -29.91 19.76
N ASN A 22 34.92 -29.18 18.63
CA ASN A 22 36.06 -29.06 17.72
C ASN A 22 36.07 -27.67 17.06
N PRO A 23 36.78 -26.69 17.63
CA PRO A 23 37.02 -25.41 16.97
C PRO A 23 38.19 -25.56 16.00
N ASP A 24 37.92 -25.50 14.69
CA ASP A 24 38.97 -25.27 13.69
C ASP A 24 38.91 -23.84 13.17
N THR A 25 40.08 -23.30 12.89
CA THR A 25 40.31 -21.87 12.65
C THR A 25 40.25 -21.52 11.17
N THR A 26 39.69 -20.36 10.84
CA THR A 26 40.08 -19.65 9.61
C THR A 26 40.15 -18.15 9.84
N ALA A 27 41.34 -17.58 9.65
CA ALA A 27 41.56 -16.15 9.48
C ALA A 27 41.83 -15.85 8.00
N GLY A 28 41.45 -14.65 7.55
CA GLY A 28 41.50 -14.20 6.16
C GLY A 28 40.60 -12.95 6.04
N ASP A 29 41.04 -11.74 6.38
CA ASP A 29 42.16 -10.94 5.84
C ASP A 29 41.75 -10.14 4.59
N ASP A 30 41.92 -8.81 4.70
CA ASP A 30 41.85 -7.72 3.71
C ASP A 30 41.10 -7.88 2.36
N SER A 31 40.21 -6.91 2.07
CA SER A 31 40.58 -5.84 1.13
C SER A 31 39.61 -4.66 1.15
N MET A 32 40.16 -3.45 1.13
CA MET A 32 39.43 -2.22 0.80
C MET A 32 39.13 -2.16 -0.71
N MET A 33 38.04 -1.50 -1.10
CA MET A 33 38.05 -0.68 -2.32
C MET A 33 37.12 0.54 -2.19
N GLU A 34 37.73 1.70 -2.42
CA GLU A 34 37.16 3.05 -2.47
C GLU A 34 36.69 3.37 -3.91
N THR A 35 36.18 4.59 -4.14
CA THR A 35 35.90 5.28 -5.44
C THR A 35 34.51 5.06 -6.07
N THR A 36 33.82 6.05 -6.67
CA THR A 36 33.97 7.54 -6.69
C THR A 36 32.61 8.17 -7.09
N THR A 37 32.51 9.50 -6.99
CA THR A 37 31.38 10.38 -7.37
C THR A 37 31.28 10.68 -8.89
N ASP A 38 30.38 11.61 -9.24
CA ASP A 38 30.27 12.39 -10.50
C ASP A 38 29.31 11.77 -11.55
N ASP A 39 28.45 12.49 -12.28
CA ASP A 39 27.86 13.85 -12.13
C ASP A 39 26.65 13.99 -13.10
N GLU A 40 26.02 15.18 -13.14
CA GLU A 40 25.05 15.77 -14.12
C GLU A 40 24.83 15.06 -15.50
N VAL A 41 23.65 15.15 -16.14
CA VAL A 41 23.16 16.33 -16.90
C VAL A 41 21.65 16.19 -17.18
N GLY A 42 20.92 17.30 -17.11
CA GLY A 42 19.57 17.41 -17.70
C GLY A 42 19.58 18.26 -18.98
N GLU A 43 18.60 18.07 -19.87
CA GLU A 43 18.32 19.01 -20.96
C GLU A 43 16.84 19.38 -21.03
N THR A 44 16.60 20.68 -21.08
CA THR A 44 15.34 21.33 -21.50
C THR A 44 15.31 21.45 -23.02
N MET A 45 14.15 21.26 -23.65
CA MET A 45 13.87 21.92 -24.94
C MET A 45 12.51 22.59 -24.94
N ASP A 46 12.48 23.73 -25.63
CA ASP A 46 11.44 24.75 -25.68
C ASP A 46 11.29 25.19 -27.16
N THR A 47 10.22 25.93 -27.45
CA THR A 47 9.99 26.79 -28.62
C THR A 47 9.42 26.20 -29.93
N THR A 48 8.19 26.68 -30.23
CA THR A 48 7.76 27.31 -31.51
C THR A 48 7.49 26.45 -32.76
N ALA A 49 6.67 26.86 -33.74
CA ALA A 49 5.55 27.81 -33.86
C ALA A 49 4.97 27.73 -35.31
N ASP A 50 4.02 28.62 -35.65
CA ASP A 50 3.33 28.83 -36.94
C ASP A 50 2.35 27.71 -37.36
N ASP A 51 1.04 27.93 -37.56
CA ASP A 51 0.30 29.01 -38.26
C ASP A 51 0.49 28.97 -39.79
N THR A 52 -0.51 28.46 -40.53
CA THR A 52 -1.34 29.32 -41.42
C THR A 52 -2.36 28.54 -42.27
N THR A 53 -3.64 28.77 -41.97
CA THR A 53 -4.74 29.10 -42.91
C THR A 53 -5.15 28.16 -44.08
N THR A 54 -6.42 27.72 -43.97
CA THR A 54 -7.55 27.85 -44.94
C THR A 54 -7.65 26.98 -46.21
N ALA A 55 -8.90 26.53 -46.42
CA ALA A 55 -9.61 26.33 -47.69
C ALA A 55 -9.20 25.10 -48.54
N ASP A 56 -10.10 24.42 -49.26
CA ASP A 56 -11.57 24.28 -49.25
C ASP A 56 -11.91 23.14 -50.25
N ASP A 57 -13.19 22.76 -50.37
CA ASP A 57 -13.80 22.07 -51.54
C ASP A 57 -13.36 20.63 -51.93
N THR A 58 -14.27 19.69 -51.60
CA THR A 58 -14.93 18.69 -52.48
C THR A 58 -14.15 17.60 -53.25
N THR A 59 -14.38 16.36 -52.82
CA THR A 59 -14.96 15.23 -53.58
C THR A 59 -14.75 15.12 -55.11
N THR A 60 -13.94 14.12 -55.49
CA THR A 60 -14.35 12.89 -56.22
C THR A 60 -15.82 12.92 -56.70
N ASP A 61 -16.20 12.94 -57.97
CA ASP A 61 -15.97 12.07 -59.14
C ASP A 61 -17.37 11.63 -59.65
N SER A 62 -17.40 11.30 -60.93
CA SER A 62 -18.36 10.50 -61.70
C SER A 62 -19.28 9.55 -60.88
N SER A 63 -20.49 9.20 -61.33
CA SER A 63 -20.83 8.75 -62.69
C SER A 63 -22.36 8.57 -62.82
N GLU A 64 -22.96 8.80 -64.00
CA GLU A 64 -23.57 7.74 -64.84
C GLU A 64 -24.81 7.05 -64.23
N GLN A 65 -26.01 7.25 -64.82
CA GLN A 65 -26.62 6.38 -65.89
C GLN A 65 -27.53 5.33 -65.23
N ASP A 66 -28.65 4.84 -65.79
CA ASP A 66 -28.90 4.36 -67.17
C ASP A 66 -30.42 4.00 -67.48
N GLY A 67 -31.31 4.89 -67.96
CA GLY A 67 -32.81 4.74 -68.09
C GLY A 67 -33.53 3.38 -68.41
N THR A 68 -34.79 3.16 -67.90
CA THR A 68 -35.95 2.34 -68.39
C THR A 68 -36.86 1.51 -67.40
N GLU A 69 -38.21 1.67 -67.49
CA GLU A 69 -39.28 0.67 -67.80
C GLU A 69 -40.60 0.73 -66.97
N THR A 70 -41.82 0.34 -67.40
CA THR A 70 -42.53 0.19 -68.71
C THR A 70 -43.95 -0.39 -68.50
N GLN A 71 -45.01 0.26 -69.03
CA GLN A 71 -46.29 -0.21 -69.68
C GLN A 71 -47.30 0.99 -69.66
N GLY A 72 -48.31 1.18 -70.50
CA GLY A 72 -48.92 0.36 -71.54
C GLY A 72 -50.44 0.22 -71.32
N THR A 73 -51.29 1.00 -72.03
CA THR A 73 -52.47 0.51 -72.81
C THR A 73 -53.42 1.58 -73.40
N THR A 74 -53.21 1.90 -74.69
CA THR A 74 -54.18 1.78 -75.81
C THR A 74 -55.66 2.24 -75.64
N ASP A 75 -56.14 3.22 -76.44
CA ASP A 75 -57.05 2.93 -77.60
C ASP A 75 -57.42 4.12 -78.56
N THR A 76 -56.91 4.05 -79.79
CA THR A 76 -57.56 4.32 -81.09
C THR A 76 -58.62 5.45 -81.26
N THR A 77 -58.31 6.47 -82.08
CA THR A 77 -59.06 6.65 -83.36
C THR A 77 -58.34 7.50 -84.43
N THR A 78 -58.16 6.90 -85.61
CA THR A 78 -57.57 7.50 -86.80
C THR A 78 -58.34 8.72 -87.34
N THR A 79 -57.65 9.82 -87.63
CA THR A 79 -57.84 10.58 -88.88
C THR A 79 -56.54 11.28 -89.28
N THR A 80 -55.75 10.60 -90.13
CA THR A 80 -54.66 11.13 -90.97
C THR A 80 -54.07 12.49 -90.58
N THR A 81 -53.38 12.55 -89.44
CA THR A 81 -52.30 13.46 -89.05
C THR A 81 -51.72 12.83 -87.78
N GLU A 82 -50.41 12.59 -87.71
CA GLU A 82 -49.80 12.01 -86.51
C GLU A 82 -49.90 12.98 -85.32
N THR A 83 -50.53 12.52 -84.24
CA THR A 83 -50.50 13.14 -82.91
C THR A 83 -50.19 12.01 -81.94
N GLY A 84 -48.90 11.82 -81.65
CA GLY A 84 -48.41 10.66 -80.88
C GLY A 84 -48.86 10.69 -79.42
N GLU A 85 -48.98 9.49 -78.84
CA GLU A 85 -48.87 9.33 -77.38
C GLU A 85 -47.40 9.63 -77.00
N PRO A 86 -47.14 10.32 -75.87
CA PRO A 86 -45.78 10.65 -75.46
C PRO A 86 -45.00 9.38 -75.12
N GLU A 87 -43.74 9.32 -75.56
CA GLU A 87 -42.80 8.28 -75.14
C GLU A 87 -42.42 8.53 -73.67
N CYS A 88 -42.27 7.46 -72.89
CA CYS A 88 -41.69 7.54 -71.54
C CYS A 88 -40.26 8.07 -71.65
N LEU A 89 -39.99 9.17 -70.96
CA LEU A 89 -38.67 9.77 -70.83
C LEU A 89 -38.19 9.50 -69.41
N ASP A 90 -37.19 8.63 -69.32
CA ASP A 90 -36.60 7.98 -68.15
C ASP A 90 -35.12 7.79 -68.55
N LEU A 91 -34.21 8.41 -67.81
CA LEU A 91 -32.82 8.65 -68.27
C LEU A 91 -31.77 7.93 -67.40
N ASP A 92 -32.14 7.32 -66.27
CA ASP A 92 -31.25 6.76 -65.22
C ASP A 92 -31.54 5.34 -64.62
N GLN A 93 -32.60 4.60 -64.98
CA GLN A 93 -32.89 3.13 -64.82
C GLN A 93 -33.90 2.71 -63.76
N ASP A 94 -34.42 3.63 -62.96
CA ASP A 94 -35.34 3.25 -61.89
C ASP A 94 -36.75 2.85 -62.40
N GLY A 95 -37.13 3.30 -63.59
CA GLY A 95 -38.43 3.06 -64.25
C GLY A 95 -39.42 4.22 -64.17
N TYR A 96 -39.03 5.34 -63.60
CA TYR A 96 -39.83 6.55 -63.40
C TYR A 96 -39.47 7.61 -64.44
N GLY A 97 -40.36 8.59 -64.66
CA GLY A 97 -40.08 9.64 -65.65
C GLY A 97 -41.32 10.30 -66.28
N GLU A 98 -41.10 11.27 -67.18
CA GLU A 98 -42.22 11.95 -67.84
C GLU A 98 -42.97 10.97 -68.76
N ASN A 99 -44.21 10.63 -68.37
CA ASN A 99 -45.11 9.69 -69.07
C ASN A 99 -44.73 8.19 -68.93
N CYS A 100 -43.94 7.82 -67.91
CA CYS A 100 -43.60 6.44 -67.58
C CYS A 100 -44.68 5.74 -66.73
N GLU A 101 -44.61 4.40 -66.55
CA GLU A 101 -45.66 3.66 -65.82
C GLU A 101 -45.52 3.80 -64.31
N MET A 102 -44.30 3.69 -63.78
CA MET A 102 -44.07 3.57 -62.34
C MET A 102 -44.42 4.89 -61.64
N GLY A 103 -44.15 6.02 -62.29
CA GLY A 103 -44.61 7.34 -61.88
C GLY A 103 -43.88 8.47 -62.62
N PRO A 104 -44.22 9.74 -62.32
CA PRO A 104 -43.33 10.85 -62.62
C PRO A 104 -42.09 10.78 -61.71
N ASP A 105 -40.98 11.23 -62.26
CA ASP A 105 -39.70 11.39 -61.60
C ASP A 105 -39.49 12.87 -61.19
N CYS A 106 -38.61 13.11 -60.21
CA CYS A 106 -38.16 14.42 -59.76
C CYS A 106 -36.76 14.79 -60.24
N ASP A 107 -35.89 13.83 -60.56
CA ASP A 107 -34.55 14.05 -61.14
C ASP A 107 -34.09 12.83 -61.94
N ASP A 108 -34.46 12.78 -63.22
CA ASP A 108 -34.09 11.76 -64.23
C ASP A 108 -32.56 11.60 -64.48
N ASN A 109 -31.68 11.94 -63.53
CA ASN A 109 -30.23 11.77 -63.59
C ASN A 109 -29.66 11.00 -62.39
N ASP A 110 -30.49 10.57 -61.44
CA ASP A 110 -30.10 9.87 -60.22
C ASP A 110 -31.00 8.65 -59.95
N TYR A 111 -30.53 7.49 -60.41
CA TYR A 111 -31.11 6.15 -60.23
C TYR A 111 -31.61 5.81 -58.80
N ASN A 112 -31.13 6.51 -57.77
CA ASN A 112 -31.53 6.28 -56.40
C ASN A 112 -32.74 7.12 -55.94
N ASN A 113 -33.26 8.04 -56.77
CA ASN A 113 -34.14 9.15 -56.36
C ASN A 113 -35.18 9.56 -57.41
N TRP A 114 -36.39 9.00 -57.32
CA TRP A 114 -37.50 9.32 -58.24
C TRP A 114 -38.71 9.96 -57.57
N THR A 115 -38.83 9.88 -56.24
CA THR A 115 -39.92 10.53 -55.52
C THR A 115 -39.53 11.95 -55.09
N PRO A 116 -40.46 12.92 -55.09
CA PRO A 116 -40.16 14.28 -54.65
C PRO A 116 -39.58 14.43 -53.23
N ASP A 117 -39.68 13.38 -52.42
CA ASP A 117 -39.02 13.30 -51.11
C ASP A 117 -37.59 12.72 -51.26
N GLY A 118 -37.34 11.72 -52.10
CA GLY A 118 -36.01 11.19 -52.45
C GLY A 118 -35.06 12.29 -52.97
N CYS A 119 -35.41 12.92 -54.11
CA CYS A 119 -34.60 14.02 -54.69
C CYS A 119 -34.39 15.22 -53.76
N ALA A 120 -35.20 15.37 -52.70
CA ALA A 120 -35.12 16.50 -51.78
C ALA A 120 -34.28 16.20 -50.53
N ASN A 121 -34.13 14.93 -50.15
CA ASN A 121 -33.54 14.52 -48.86
C ASN A 121 -32.47 13.44 -48.95
N CYS A 122 -32.19 12.85 -50.13
CA CYS A 122 -31.11 11.88 -50.30
C CYS A 122 -29.73 12.53 -50.17
N MET A 123 -29.10 12.38 -49.00
CA MET A 123 -27.77 12.93 -48.73
C MET A 123 -27.01 12.15 -47.65
N ASP A 124 -25.70 12.42 -47.61
CA ASP A 124 -24.71 12.12 -46.56
C ASP A 124 -24.20 13.51 -46.13
N ALA A 125 -24.66 14.00 -44.97
CA ALA A 125 -24.50 15.39 -44.57
C ALA A 125 -23.38 15.63 -43.54
N ASP A 126 -22.92 14.59 -42.83
CA ASP A 126 -21.74 14.64 -41.96
C ASP A 126 -20.45 14.05 -42.58
N GLY A 127 -20.58 13.21 -43.61
CA GLY A 127 -19.46 12.67 -44.38
C GLY A 127 -18.88 11.35 -43.86
N ASP A 128 -19.58 10.58 -43.03
CA ASP A 128 -19.14 9.24 -42.63
C ASP A 128 -19.33 8.16 -43.71
N GLY A 129 -20.20 8.43 -44.70
CA GLY A 129 -20.46 7.59 -45.84
C GLY A 129 -21.72 6.72 -45.77
N GLN A 130 -22.56 6.81 -44.72
CA GLN A 130 -23.96 6.39 -44.80
C GLN A 130 -24.83 7.51 -45.40
N TRP A 131 -26.02 7.15 -45.89
CA TRP A 131 -26.92 8.09 -46.58
C TRP A 131 -28.33 7.99 -45.98
N VAL A 132 -29.08 9.09 -45.90
CA VAL A 132 -30.48 9.09 -45.48
C VAL A 132 -31.41 9.49 -46.63
N GLY A 133 -32.67 9.07 -46.59
CA GLY A 133 -33.74 9.68 -47.39
C GLY A 133 -33.81 9.33 -48.88
N CYS A 134 -32.95 8.46 -49.40
CA CYS A 134 -32.98 7.99 -50.81
C CYS A 134 -34.11 6.98 -51.06
N ASP A 135 -34.62 6.89 -52.29
CA ASP A 135 -35.63 5.89 -52.66
C ASP A 135 -35.02 4.47 -52.82
N LEU A 136 -33.72 4.38 -53.15
CA LEU A 136 -32.96 3.13 -53.24
C LEU A 136 -31.51 3.30 -52.75
N PHE A 137 -31.06 2.37 -51.90
CA PHE A 137 -29.68 2.30 -51.42
C PHE A 137 -28.87 1.21 -52.14
N ASP A 138 -27.58 1.46 -52.38
CA ASP A 138 -26.67 0.57 -53.11
C ASP A 138 -25.24 0.55 -52.53
N GLU A 139 -24.22 0.24 -53.33
CA GLU A 139 -22.81 0.19 -52.89
C GLU A 139 -22.08 1.54 -52.89
N ASN A 140 -22.65 2.57 -53.53
CA ASN A 140 -22.15 3.94 -53.54
C ASN A 140 -22.93 4.86 -52.58
N LYS A 141 -24.21 4.54 -52.33
CA LYS A 141 -25.05 5.16 -51.28
C LYS A 141 -25.51 4.06 -50.30
N PRO A 142 -24.64 3.60 -49.39
CA PRO A 142 -24.94 2.48 -48.52
C PRO A 142 -25.78 2.89 -47.31
N GLY A 143 -26.76 2.05 -46.98
CA GLY A 143 -27.51 2.13 -45.72
C GLY A 143 -28.51 3.28 -45.65
N GLU A 144 -29.44 3.20 -44.70
CA GLU A 144 -30.22 4.34 -44.22
C GLU A 144 -29.54 4.80 -42.93
N ASP A 145 -28.95 5.99 -42.94
CA ASP A 145 -28.36 6.60 -41.75
C ASP A 145 -29.45 6.94 -40.73
N CYS A 146 -29.14 6.72 -39.46
CA CYS A 146 -30.01 6.99 -38.34
C CYS A 146 -29.85 8.41 -37.75
N ASP A 147 -28.69 9.07 -37.91
CA ASP A 147 -28.50 10.51 -37.62
C ASP A 147 -27.36 11.12 -38.46
N ASP A 148 -27.72 11.46 -39.71
CA ASP A 148 -26.97 12.17 -40.77
C ASP A 148 -26.34 13.53 -40.37
N ASN A 149 -26.21 13.83 -39.06
CA ASN A 149 -25.53 15.01 -38.52
C ASN A 149 -24.39 14.64 -37.55
N ASP A 150 -24.12 13.35 -37.33
CA ASP A 150 -23.27 12.82 -36.27
C ASP A 150 -22.37 11.67 -36.77
N PHE A 151 -21.28 12.06 -37.45
CA PHE A 151 -20.22 11.23 -38.03
C PHE A 151 -19.76 10.00 -37.20
N ASN A 152 -19.96 10.01 -35.89
CA ASN A 152 -19.60 8.91 -35.00
C ASN A 152 -20.64 7.77 -34.97
N VAL A 153 -21.81 7.94 -35.58
CA VAL A 153 -23.05 7.22 -35.24
C VAL A 153 -24.00 7.05 -36.42
N TYR A 154 -24.01 5.87 -37.04
CA TYR A 154 -24.69 5.67 -38.33
C TYR A 154 -25.43 4.32 -38.47
N THR A 155 -25.33 3.44 -37.46
CA THR A 155 -26.17 2.23 -37.40
C THR A 155 -27.30 2.41 -36.38
N GLU A 156 -28.43 1.71 -36.56
CA GLU A 156 -29.53 1.67 -35.56
C GLU A 156 -29.03 1.28 -34.15
N ALA A 157 -27.90 0.55 -34.06
CA ALA A 157 -27.23 0.27 -32.79
C ALA A 157 -26.44 1.47 -32.27
N GLY A 158 -25.68 2.16 -33.11
CA GLY A 158 -25.03 3.43 -32.78
C GLY A 158 -26.04 4.46 -32.27
N CYS A 159 -27.05 4.84 -33.05
CA CYS A 159 -27.98 5.91 -32.64
C CYS A 159 -28.81 5.58 -31.39
N ALA A 160 -28.90 4.31 -31.02
CA ALA A 160 -29.58 3.88 -29.80
C ALA A 160 -28.67 3.79 -28.56
N ASN A 161 -27.34 3.63 -28.74
CA ASN A 161 -26.41 3.31 -27.64
C ASN A 161 -25.10 4.12 -27.65
N CYS A 162 -24.89 5.04 -28.60
CA CYS A 162 -23.78 6.00 -28.57
C CYS A 162 -24.10 7.11 -27.58
N VAL A 163 -23.71 6.90 -26.33
CA VAL A 163 -24.02 7.79 -25.22
C VAL A 163 -22.79 7.97 -24.33
N ASP A 164 -22.92 9.01 -23.51
CA ASP A 164 -22.08 9.40 -22.39
C ASP A 164 -23.15 9.75 -21.32
N GLU A 165 -23.66 8.71 -20.65
CA GLU A 165 -24.79 8.77 -19.70
C GLU A 165 -24.32 9.30 -18.33
N ASP A 166 -23.04 9.12 -17.99
CA ASP A 166 -22.44 9.61 -16.74
C ASP A 166 -21.68 10.96 -16.83
N MET A 167 -21.36 11.43 -18.05
CA MET A 167 -20.80 12.75 -18.40
C MET A 167 -19.31 12.93 -18.08
N ASP A 168 -18.48 11.90 -18.32
CA ASP A 168 -17.01 11.95 -18.17
C ASP A 168 -16.22 12.33 -19.44
N ASP A 169 -16.93 12.64 -20.54
CA ASP A 169 -16.41 12.87 -21.90
C ASP A 169 -15.82 11.61 -22.60
N ALA A 170 -15.99 10.40 -22.05
CA ALA A 170 -15.76 9.12 -22.71
C ALA A 170 -17.09 8.44 -23.07
N TRP A 171 -17.19 7.92 -24.30
CA TRP A 171 -18.43 7.47 -24.90
C TRP A 171 -18.46 5.96 -25.07
N VAL A 172 -19.60 5.34 -24.81
CA VAL A 172 -19.87 3.92 -25.05
C VAL A 172 -20.68 3.75 -26.34
N GLY A 173 -20.66 2.54 -26.92
CA GLY A 173 -21.64 2.09 -27.91
C GLY A 173 -21.65 2.78 -29.28
N CYS A 174 -20.77 3.75 -29.56
CA CYS A 174 -20.67 4.42 -30.85
C CYS A 174 -20.07 3.51 -31.94
N ASP A 175 -20.44 3.76 -33.20
CA ASP A 175 -19.92 2.99 -34.35
C ASP A 175 -18.43 3.31 -34.61
N GLN A 176 -18.02 4.56 -34.37
CA GLN A 176 -16.62 4.98 -34.31
C GLN A 176 -16.39 6.08 -33.25
N TYR A 177 -15.15 6.24 -32.78
CA TYR A 177 -14.73 7.24 -31.79
C TYR A 177 -13.74 8.25 -32.39
N GLY A 178 -13.71 9.46 -31.85
CA GLY A 178 -12.81 10.54 -32.32
C GLY A 178 -12.86 11.78 -31.44
N ASP A 179 -12.24 12.88 -31.85
CA ASP A 179 -12.07 14.09 -31.02
C ASP A 179 -13.37 14.72 -30.50
N ALA A 180 -14.52 14.45 -31.13
CA ALA A 180 -15.84 14.92 -30.71
C ALA A 180 -16.59 13.96 -29.76
N LYS A 181 -16.23 12.66 -29.80
CA LYS A 181 -16.73 11.59 -28.93
C LYS A 181 -15.56 10.65 -28.62
N PRO A 182 -14.72 11.00 -27.65
CA PRO A 182 -13.63 10.14 -27.19
C PRO A 182 -14.19 8.82 -26.67
N GLY A 183 -13.47 7.71 -26.83
CA GLY A 183 -13.90 6.42 -26.31
C GLY A 183 -12.97 5.28 -26.76
N PRO A 184 -13.26 4.02 -26.37
CA PRO A 184 -14.49 3.59 -25.69
C PRO A 184 -14.46 3.81 -24.18
N ASP A 185 -15.57 4.30 -23.63
CA ASP A 185 -16.02 3.95 -22.28
C ASP A 185 -16.49 2.47 -22.25
N CYS A 186 -16.53 1.93 -21.04
CA CYS A 186 -16.79 0.54 -20.66
C CYS A 186 -17.73 0.39 -19.46
N ASP A 187 -18.05 1.45 -18.72
CA ASP A 187 -18.96 1.45 -17.57
C ASP A 187 -19.70 2.80 -17.42
N ASP A 188 -20.41 3.23 -18.47
CA ASP A 188 -21.33 4.40 -18.62
C ASP A 188 -22.35 4.67 -17.47
N ASP A 189 -22.33 3.86 -16.41
CA ASP A 189 -23.00 4.08 -15.12
C ASP A 189 -22.02 4.71 -14.07
N ASN A 190 -20.76 4.99 -14.42
CA ASN A 190 -19.63 5.18 -13.51
C ASN A 190 -18.50 6.12 -14.07
N PRO A 191 -18.59 7.45 -13.80
CA PRO A 191 -17.80 8.51 -14.47
C PRO A 191 -16.35 8.65 -13.96
N VAL A 192 -15.70 7.53 -13.68
CA VAL A 192 -14.29 7.42 -13.32
C VAL A 192 -13.59 6.29 -14.08
N VAL A 193 -14.26 5.64 -15.05
CA VAL A 193 -13.77 4.43 -15.73
C VAL A 193 -13.67 4.66 -17.23
N GLY A 194 -12.52 5.12 -17.72
CA GLY A 194 -12.51 5.64 -19.08
C GLY A 194 -11.15 5.67 -19.77
N LEU A 195 -11.02 6.66 -20.66
CA LEU A 195 -9.92 6.75 -21.61
C LEU A 195 -8.60 7.27 -20.98
N GLY A 196 -7.91 6.38 -20.27
CA GLY A 196 -6.45 6.45 -20.11
C GLY A 196 -5.94 7.36 -18.99
N ASP A 197 -6.50 7.25 -17.79
CA ASP A 197 -5.90 7.85 -16.60
C ASP A 197 -4.46 7.33 -16.38
N GLU A 198 -3.49 8.24 -16.36
CA GLU A 198 -2.06 7.90 -16.21
C GLU A 198 -1.67 7.57 -14.75
N GLN A 199 -2.62 7.65 -13.81
CA GLN A 199 -2.37 7.60 -12.38
C GLN A 199 -3.33 6.64 -11.65
N GLU A 200 -3.08 5.35 -11.86
CA GLU A 200 -3.63 4.24 -11.07
C GLU A 200 -3.41 4.44 -9.57
N ILE A 201 -4.31 3.87 -8.79
CA ILE A 201 -4.38 4.03 -7.34
C ILE A 201 -4.15 2.62 -6.68
N CYS A 202 -4.49 2.30 -5.42
CA CYS A 202 -4.20 0.99 -4.76
C CYS A 202 -5.37 0.18 -4.05
N ASN A 203 -6.64 0.30 -4.44
CA ASN A 203 -7.81 0.69 -3.62
C ASN A 203 -9.20 0.00 -3.83
N GLY A 204 -9.40 -0.99 -4.69
CA GLY A 204 -10.66 -1.77 -4.76
C GLY A 204 -11.76 -1.51 -5.84
N LEU A 205 -11.66 -0.58 -6.81
CA LEU A 205 -12.56 -0.38 -8.00
C LEU A 205 -11.84 0.08 -9.29
N ALA A 206 -12.30 -0.23 -10.50
CA ALA A 206 -11.53 0.08 -11.71
C ALA A 206 -11.69 1.48 -12.28
N GLU A 207 -10.58 2.19 -12.51
CA GLU A 207 -10.52 3.48 -13.22
C GLU A 207 -10.19 3.33 -14.71
N ASN A 208 -9.88 2.10 -15.13
CA ASN A 208 -9.62 1.75 -16.51
C ASN A 208 -10.57 0.66 -17.02
N CYS A 209 -10.77 0.65 -18.34
CA CYS A 209 -11.65 -0.30 -19.02
C CYS A 209 -11.19 -1.78 -19.06
N ALA A 210 -10.24 -2.18 -18.21
CA ALA A 210 -9.91 -3.58 -17.95
C ALA A 210 -10.63 -4.15 -16.71
N GLY A 211 -11.16 -3.32 -15.81
CA GLY A 211 -11.92 -3.77 -14.63
C GLY A 211 -11.06 -4.14 -13.41
N GLU A 212 -9.91 -3.48 -13.20
CA GLU A 212 -8.96 -3.74 -12.10
C GLU A 212 -9.25 -2.90 -10.85
N ILE A 213 -9.51 -3.58 -9.74
CA ILE A 213 -10.14 -3.09 -8.52
C ILE A 213 -9.18 -2.15 -7.69
N ASP A 214 -9.20 -0.82 -7.96
CA ASP A 214 -8.50 0.37 -7.37
C ASP A 214 -9.29 1.78 -7.08
N ASN A 215 -10.17 1.96 -6.02
CA ASN A 215 -11.05 3.18 -5.65
C ASN A 215 -10.58 4.59 -5.00
N ALA A 216 -10.12 4.74 -3.72
CA ALA A 216 -9.59 6.00 -3.08
C ALA A 216 -8.02 6.25 -3.07
N PRO A 217 -7.47 7.49 -3.10
CA PRO A 217 -6.03 7.82 -3.26
C PRO A 217 -5.01 6.97 -2.45
N PRO A 218 -3.77 6.74 -2.94
CA PRO A 218 -2.86 5.74 -2.35
C PRO A 218 -2.40 6.11 -0.92
N ASP A 219 -2.56 7.37 -0.54
CA ASP A 219 -2.25 7.90 0.77
C ASP A 219 -3.44 7.88 1.77
N GLU A 220 -4.68 7.62 1.33
CA GLU A 220 -5.88 7.48 2.20
C GLU A 220 -6.30 6.03 2.48
N MET A 221 -5.60 5.11 1.84
CA MET A 221 -5.86 3.67 1.74
C MET A 221 -5.44 2.81 2.92
N CYS A 222 -4.48 3.30 3.69
CA CYS A 222 -3.77 2.56 4.70
C CYS A 222 -3.98 3.26 6.05
N PRO A 223 -4.24 2.55 7.16
CA PRO A 223 -4.06 1.11 7.38
C PRO A 223 -5.13 0.20 6.73
N PRO A 224 -4.80 -1.09 6.47
CA PRO A 224 -5.80 -2.10 6.12
C PRO A 224 -6.85 -2.30 7.22
N GLU A 225 -8.08 -2.69 6.84
CA GLU A 225 -9.17 -2.90 7.81
C GLU A 225 -8.80 -3.97 8.85
N GLY A 226 -8.83 -3.59 10.12
CA GLY A 226 -8.58 -4.49 11.26
C GLY A 226 -7.14 -4.55 11.76
N VAL A 227 -6.21 -3.80 11.15
CA VAL A 227 -4.85 -3.61 11.69
C VAL A 227 -4.89 -2.56 12.81
N ASP A 228 -4.48 -2.94 14.03
CA ASP A 228 -4.33 -2.03 15.18
C ASP A 228 -2.85 -1.69 15.38
N ALA A 229 -2.41 -0.58 14.81
CA ALA A 229 -1.02 -0.12 14.85
C ALA A 229 -0.95 1.28 15.51
N PRO A 230 -1.10 1.37 16.85
CA PRO A 230 -1.33 2.63 17.56
C PRO A 230 -0.14 3.61 17.55
N ASN A 231 1.04 3.14 17.14
CA ASN A 231 2.28 3.91 17.13
C ASN A 231 2.77 4.28 15.72
N VAL A 232 2.00 4.03 14.66
CA VAL A 232 2.29 4.51 13.30
C VAL A 232 2.14 6.04 13.25
N ASP A 233 2.98 6.74 12.47
CA ASP A 233 2.89 8.20 12.38
C ASP A 233 1.54 8.64 11.76
N PRO A 234 0.80 9.57 12.40
CA PRO A 234 -0.55 9.92 11.98
C PRO A 234 -0.62 10.86 10.76
N MET A 235 0.50 11.25 10.16
CA MET A 235 0.55 12.11 8.97
C MET A 235 1.24 11.48 7.77
N ASN A 236 2.28 10.67 7.97
CA ASN A 236 3.02 10.00 6.87
C ASN A 236 3.43 8.57 7.24
N GLY A 237 2.74 7.96 8.20
CA GLY A 237 3.15 6.66 8.73
C GLY A 237 2.81 5.47 7.86
N TRP A 238 1.81 5.63 6.98
CA TRP A 238 1.44 4.66 5.97
C TRP A 238 1.79 5.14 4.57
N LEU A 239 2.05 4.19 3.68
CA LEU A 239 2.22 4.39 2.25
C LEU A 239 1.59 3.18 1.54
N CYS A 240 0.88 3.41 0.43
CA CYS A 240 0.56 2.33 -0.50
C CYS A 240 1.81 1.91 -1.26
N ASP A 241 2.12 0.62 -1.14
CA ASP A 241 3.16 -0.10 -1.87
C ASP A 241 2.55 -1.46 -2.25
N PRO A 242 1.68 -1.50 -3.29
CA PRO A 242 1.03 -2.74 -3.73
C PRO A 242 2.08 -3.78 -4.12
N PRO A 243 2.07 -4.99 -3.53
CA PRO A 243 3.06 -6.03 -3.85
C PRO A 243 2.96 -6.50 -5.31
N ALA A 244 1.80 -6.33 -5.94
CA ALA A 244 1.53 -6.52 -7.35
C ALA A 244 0.33 -5.65 -7.81
N PRO A 245 0.17 -5.36 -9.12
CA PRO A 245 -1.03 -4.71 -9.64
C PRO A 245 -2.31 -5.51 -9.31
N GLY A 246 -3.38 -4.82 -8.89
CA GLY A 246 -4.62 -5.45 -8.44
C GLY A 246 -4.52 -6.23 -7.12
N GLU A 247 -3.46 -6.01 -6.32
CA GLU A 247 -3.33 -6.49 -4.94
C GLU A 247 -3.09 -5.31 -3.98
N ASP A 248 -4.05 -5.05 -3.08
CA ASP A 248 -3.92 -4.04 -2.02
C ASP A 248 -2.62 -4.25 -1.23
N GLY A 249 -1.77 -3.22 -1.13
CA GLY A 249 -0.54 -3.26 -0.34
C GLY A 249 -0.31 -1.99 0.45
N CYS A 250 -0.28 -2.13 1.77
CA CYS A 250 0.14 -1.10 2.69
C CYS A 250 1.49 -1.45 3.28
N VAL A 251 2.39 -0.46 3.36
CA VAL A 251 3.63 -0.54 4.12
C VAL A 251 3.69 0.61 5.13
N ILE A 252 4.40 0.39 6.23
CA ILE A 252 4.64 1.41 7.24
C ILE A 252 5.84 2.23 6.80
N ALA A 253 5.57 3.43 6.28
CA ALA A 253 6.61 4.38 5.90
C ALA A 253 7.28 5.02 7.12
N GLN A 254 6.52 5.32 8.18
CA GLN A 254 7.03 5.95 9.40
C GLN A 254 6.27 5.51 10.67
N CYS A 255 7.04 5.18 11.70
CA CYS A 255 6.53 5.08 13.06
C CYS A 255 6.72 6.40 13.80
N THR A 256 5.93 6.61 14.85
CA THR A 256 6.17 7.65 15.84
C THR A 256 7.54 7.48 16.51
N GLU A 257 8.11 8.58 17.01
CA GLU A 257 9.49 8.58 17.54
C GLU A 257 9.70 7.50 18.61
N GLN A 258 10.76 6.69 18.44
CA GLN A 258 11.16 5.55 19.29
C GLN A 258 10.37 4.24 19.09
N PHE A 259 9.41 4.21 18.17
CA PHE A 259 8.77 2.99 17.69
C PHE A 259 9.30 2.62 16.30
N PHE A 260 9.27 1.33 15.96
CA PHE A 260 9.87 0.83 14.72
C PHE A 260 9.04 -0.33 14.18
N ASP A 261 8.79 -0.33 12.87
CA ASP A 261 8.35 -1.54 12.18
C ASP A 261 9.50 -2.55 12.24
N LEU A 262 9.27 -3.65 12.95
CA LEU A 262 10.33 -4.61 13.24
C LEU A 262 10.61 -5.58 12.10
N ASN A 263 9.69 -5.77 11.15
CA ASN A 263 9.80 -6.83 10.15
C ASN A 263 9.35 -6.43 8.74
N GLY A 264 8.73 -5.26 8.54
CA GLY A 264 8.17 -4.84 7.26
C GLY A 264 6.89 -5.57 6.87
N VAL A 265 6.26 -6.28 7.82
CA VAL A 265 5.01 -7.01 7.63
C VAL A 265 3.89 -6.22 8.30
N VAL A 266 2.71 -6.23 7.70
CA VAL A 266 1.54 -5.49 8.19
C VAL A 266 0.45 -6.46 8.63
N GLY A 267 -0.04 -6.28 9.85
CA GLY A 267 -1.08 -7.06 10.51
C GLY A 267 -0.59 -8.28 11.31
N ASP A 268 0.71 -8.45 11.59
CA ASP A 268 1.26 -9.58 12.36
C ASP A 268 1.62 -9.29 13.83
N GLY A 269 1.54 -8.02 14.26
CA GLY A 269 1.75 -7.59 15.65
C GLY A 269 3.19 -7.15 15.95
N CYS A 270 3.91 -6.72 14.92
CA CYS A 270 5.29 -6.25 14.96
C CYS A 270 5.43 -4.79 14.48
N GLU A 271 4.30 -4.15 14.19
CA GLU A 271 4.16 -2.83 13.55
C GLU A 271 4.37 -1.69 14.55
N CYS A 272 5.42 -0.89 14.35
CA CYS A 272 5.75 0.22 15.25
C CYS A 272 5.80 -0.21 16.71
N GLU A 273 6.56 -1.27 16.96
CA GLU A 273 6.84 -1.78 18.28
C GLU A 273 8.09 -1.13 18.89
N GLY A 274 8.13 -1.05 20.21
CA GLY A 274 9.19 -0.36 20.94
C GLY A 274 8.81 -0.05 22.39
N THR A 275 9.80 -0.02 23.29
CA THR A 275 9.55 0.36 24.69
C THR A 275 9.17 1.84 24.78
N SER A 276 7.94 2.12 25.24
CA SER A 276 7.47 3.49 25.43
C SER A 276 8.34 4.27 26.42
N ARG A 277 8.69 5.53 26.09
CA ARG A 277 9.40 6.43 27.02
C ARG A 277 8.51 7.02 28.13
N THR A 278 7.27 6.54 28.26
CA THR A 278 6.50 6.66 29.51
C THR A 278 6.86 5.58 30.53
N GLU A 279 7.50 4.49 30.08
CA GLU A 279 7.84 3.29 30.86
C GLU A 279 9.36 2.98 30.90
N SER A 280 10.16 3.62 30.05
CA SER A 280 11.62 3.59 30.10
C SER A 280 12.24 4.98 29.90
N LEU A 281 13.55 5.07 30.15
CA LEU A 281 14.33 6.27 29.88
C LEU A 281 15.31 6.02 28.72
N ALA A 282 15.46 7.00 27.83
CA ALA A 282 16.42 6.97 26.73
C ALA A 282 17.89 7.17 27.17
N ALA A 283 18.10 7.57 28.42
CA ALA A 283 19.39 7.69 29.07
C ALA A 283 19.22 7.61 30.60
N CYS A 284 20.26 7.15 31.30
CA CYS A 284 20.23 7.02 32.76
C CYS A 284 19.89 8.34 33.48
N SER A 285 18.82 8.34 34.28
CA SER A 285 18.45 9.44 35.20
C SER A 285 17.47 8.96 36.29
N ASP A 286 17.26 9.78 37.33
CA ASP A 286 16.20 9.59 38.35
C ASP A 286 14.80 10.05 37.87
N ALA A 287 14.55 10.10 36.56
CA ALA A 287 13.25 10.51 36.03
C ALA A 287 12.20 9.39 36.24
N PRO A 288 10.94 9.74 36.54
CA PRO A 288 9.94 8.77 37.02
C PRO A 288 9.50 7.74 35.97
N GLN A 289 9.77 7.96 34.68
CA GLN A 289 9.37 7.04 33.62
C GLN A 289 10.15 5.71 33.67
N GLY A 290 11.37 5.70 34.21
CA GLY A 290 12.15 4.48 34.40
C GLY A 290 12.05 3.88 35.80
N ASP A 291 11.16 4.40 36.66
CA ASP A 291 11.02 3.95 38.05
C ASP A 291 10.27 2.62 38.12
N LEU A 292 10.95 1.56 38.55
CA LEU A 292 10.35 0.25 38.80
C LEU A 292 9.75 0.13 40.22
N GLY A 293 10.01 1.11 41.09
CA GLY A 293 9.58 1.16 42.49
C GLY A 293 10.60 0.61 43.49
N ASP A 294 10.09 0.33 44.70
CA ASP A 294 10.88 -0.17 45.83
C ASP A 294 10.75 -1.70 45.95
N VAL A 295 11.83 -2.38 46.35
CA VAL A 295 11.80 -3.82 46.69
C VAL A 295 12.26 -4.04 48.14
N ALA A 296 11.29 -4.29 49.03
CA ALA A 296 11.60 -4.63 50.41
C ALA A 296 12.10 -6.08 50.55
N GLU A 297 12.57 -6.42 51.74
CA GLU A 297 13.09 -7.76 52.04
C GLU A 297 11.98 -8.83 51.93
N GLY A 298 12.20 -9.83 51.08
CA GLY A 298 11.24 -10.89 50.77
C GLY A 298 10.26 -10.56 49.63
N GLU A 299 10.42 -9.42 48.97
CA GLU A 299 9.55 -8.98 47.86
C GLU A 299 10.17 -9.23 46.47
N GLN A 300 9.29 -9.28 45.47
CA GLN A 300 9.64 -9.36 44.05
C GLN A 300 8.67 -8.49 43.26
N LEU A 301 9.21 -7.65 42.38
CA LEU A 301 8.45 -6.92 41.39
C LEU A 301 8.03 -7.89 40.28
N ASN A 302 6.74 -8.00 40.07
CA ASN A 302 6.11 -8.88 39.08
C ASN A 302 5.32 -8.02 38.09
N GLY A 303 5.33 -8.38 36.81
CA GLY A 303 4.61 -7.61 35.78
C GLY A 303 5.23 -6.22 35.53
N LEU A 304 6.57 -6.14 35.51
CA LEU A 304 7.29 -4.97 35.02
C LEU A 304 6.98 -4.72 33.53
N PRO A 305 7.26 -3.52 32.98
CA PRO A 305 7.01 -3.23 31.57
C PRO A 305 7.61 -4.30 30.65
N VAL A 306 6.84 -4.70 29.63
CA VAL A 306 7.34 -5.49 28.51
C VAL A 306 8.01 -4.50 27.56
N GLY A 307 9.27 -4.75 27.22
CA GLY A 307 10.07 -3.86 26.40
C GLY A 307 10.59 -4.53 25.14
N THR A 308 10.82 -3.70 24.13
CA THR A 308 11.31 -4.09 22.81
C THR A 308 12.27 -3.02 22.31
N ILE A 309 13.49 -3.45 21.95
CA ILE A 309 14.54 -2.59 21.40
C ILE A 309 14.90 -3.20 20.05
N PRO A 310 14.61 -2.57 18.90
CA PRO A 310 14.75 -3.21 17.58
C PRO A 310 16.20 -3.47 17.19
N GLU A 311 17.03 -2.46 17.39
CA GLU A 311 18.37 -2.36 16.81
C GLU A 311 19.44 -2.89 17.79
N LEU A 312 20.55 -3.41 17.26
CA LEU A 312 21.67 -3.85 18.11
C LEU A 312 22.32 -2.70 18.88
N ASP A 313 22.80 -3.02 20.09
CA ASP A 313 23.58 -2.13 20.95
C ASP A 313 24.77 -1.49 20.19
N ASN A 314 24.76 -0.15 20.14
CA ASN A 314 25.82 0.69 19.60
C ASN A 314 26.57 1.48 20.70
N GLY A 315 26.31 1.18 21.97
CA GLY A 315 26.96 1.72 23.16
C GLY A 315 26.08 2.68 23.97
N VAL A 316 26.52 2.94 25.20
CA VAL A 316 25.81 3.78 26.18
C VAL A 316 25.52 5.18 25.64
N GLY A 317 24.25 5.61 25.74
CA GLY A 317 23.76 6.94 25.40
C GLY A 317 23.38 7.13 23.93
N ALA A 318 23.34 6.06 23.14
CA ALA A 318 23.05 6.11 21.70
C ALA A 318 21.61 5.66 21.33
N LEU A 319 20.67 5.81 22.28
CA LEU A 319 19.20 5.67 22.15
C LEU A 319 18.66 4.25 21.85
N ARG A 320 19.52 3.28 21.54
CA ARG A 320 19.18 1.85 21.32
C ARG A 320 19.16 1.04 22.61
N GLU A 321 18.57 1.62 23.65
CA GLU A 321 18.64 1.12 25.01
C GLU A 321 17.46 1.61 25.83
N ASP A 322 17.12 0.84 26.85
CA ASP A 322 16.12 1.18 27.85
C ASP A 322 16.75 1.26 29.22
N TRP A 323 16.59 2.42 29.86
CA TRP A 323 17.07 2.67 31.21
C TRP A 323 15.93 2.65 32.21
N TYR A 324 16.15 1.87 33.27
CA TYR A 324 15.31 1.76 34.44
C TYR A 324 16.12 2.06 35.70
N TRP A 325 15.43 2.30 36.81
CA TRP A 325 16.01 2.31 38.14
C TRP A 325 15.06 1.70 39.15
N VAL A 326 15.62 1.18 40.24
CA VAL A 326 14.88 0.48 41.29
C VAL A 326 15.54 0.77 42.64
N GLU A 327 14.72 0.97 43.67
CA GLU A 327 15.19 1.22 45.04
C GLU A 327 15.11 -0.05 45.90
N PHE A 328 16.14 -0.23 46.73
CA PHE A 328 16.25 -1.32 47.69
C PHE A 328 16.40 -0.71 49.08
N PRO A 329 15.34 -0.14 49.66
CA PRO A 329 15.45 0.64 50.90
C PRO A 329 16.09 -0.20 52.01
N GLU A 330 17.14 0.34 52.64
CA GLU A 330 17.68 -0.22 53.88
C GLU A 330 16.56 -0.33 54.92
N ASN A 331 16.45 -1.50 55.54
CA ASN A 331 15.40 -1.78 56.49
C ASN A 331 15.75 -1.06 57.81
N ASP A 332 15.04 0.04 58.12
CA ASP A 332 15.30 0.98 59.24
C ASP A 332 15.20 0.35 60.67
N ALA A 333 15.25 -0.97 60.78
CA ALA A 333 15.19 -1.75 62.00
C ALA A 333 16.43 -1.58 62.89
N ILE A 334 16.41 -0.52 63.71
CA ILE A 334 17.47 -0.17 64.68
C ILE A 334 17.95 -1.37 65.51
N GLY A 335 19.22 -1.75 65.34
CA GLY A 335 19.99 -2.50 66.34
C GLY A 335 20.27 -3.99 66.04
N THR A 336 19.71 -4.53 64.97
CA THR A 336 20.13 -5.83 64.40
C THR A 336 20.52 -5.57 62.96
N ARG A 337 21.63 -6.14 62.46
CA ARG A 337 22.19 -5.81 61.14
C ARG A 337 21.13 -6.08 60.04
N PRO A 338 20.45 -5.05 59.48
CA PRO A 338 19.17 -5.27 58.80
C PRO A 338 19.30 -5.45 57.28
N ASN A 339 20.50 -5.82 56.84
CA ASN A 339 20.97 -5.71 55.46
C ASN A 339 21.34 -7.07 54.85
N THR A 340 21.06 -8.19 55.53
CA THR A 340 21.27 -9.53 54.99
C THR A 340 20.18 -9.86 53.98
N GLY A 341 20.54 -9.88 52.69
CA GLY A 341 19.67 -10.36 51.63
C GLY A 341 20.46 -10.62 50.35
N SER A 342 19.79 -11.22 49.36
CA SER A 342 20.27 -11.25 47.98
C SER A 342 19.34 -10.41 47.12
N ILE A 343 19.86 -9.34 46.52
CA ILE A 343 19.19 -8.69 45.39
C ILE A 343 19.45 -9.57 44.16
N GLN A 344 18.43 -9.76 43.33
CA GLN A 344 18.51 -10.43 42.05
C GLN A 344 17.77 -9.60 41.00
N VAL A 345 18.41 -9.41 39.83
CA VAL A 345 17.79 -8.89 38.61
C VAL A 345 17.97 -9.97 37.55
N ASP A 346 16.88 -10.33 36.89
CA ASP A 346 16.82 -11.37 35.88
C ASP A 346 15.79 -11.01 34.80
N PHE A 347 15.69 -11.84 33.77
CA PHE A 347 14.64 -11.71 32.75
C PHE A 347 13.49 -12.68 33.06
N ALA A 348 12.30 -12.13 33.33
CA ALA A 348 11.05 -12.90 33.32
C ALA A 348 10.69 -13.39 31.91
N GLN A 349 11.04 -12.58 30.89
CA GLN A 349 10.93 -12.89 29.46
C GLN A 349 12.18 -12.35 28.74
N ASN A 350 12.70 -13.12 27.78
CA ASN A 350 13.81 -12.74 26.90
C ASN A 350 13.74 -13.62 25.66
N ASP A 351 12.83 -13.26 24.75
CA ASP A 351 12.58 -14.04 23.54
C ASP A 351 13.83 -14.06 22.65
N GLY A 352 14.07 -15.18 21.97
CA GLY A 352 15.30 -15.42 21.20
C GLY A 352 16.60 -15.51 22.03
N ASN A 353 16.57 -15.17 23.33
CA ASN A 353 17.73 -14.80 24.14
C ASN A 353 18.48 -13.58 23.55
N ASP A 354 17.72 -12.62 23.03
CA ASP A 354 18.24 -11.47 22.27
C ASP A 354 18.73 -10.32 23.14
N TYR A 355 18.24 -10.24 24.38
CA TYR A 355 18.48 -9.11 25.27
C TYR A 355 19.51 -9.40 26.34
N ARG A 356 20.29 -8.38 26.70
CA ARG A 356 21.19 -8.37 27.86
C ARG A 356 20.98 -7.10 28.66
N PHE A 357 21.52 -7.06 29.87
CA PHE A 357 21.54 -5.84 30.65
C PHE A 357 22.86 -5.62 31.41
N GLU A 358 23.04 -4.36 31.81
CA GLU A 358 24.10 -3.87 32.69
C GLU A 358 23.51 -3.17 33.92
N VAL A 359 24.14 -3.33 35.09
CA VAL A 359 23.68 -2.75 36.36
C VAL A 359 24.69 -1.75 36.91
N TYR A 360 24.23 -0.55 37.27
CA TYR A 360 25.05 0.58 37.71
C TYR A 360 24.59 1.09 39.08
N HIS A 361 25.53 1.52 39.93
CA HIS A 361 25.20 2.19 41.21
C HIS A 361 24.89 3.70 41.05
N SER A 362 25.21 4.28 39.89
CA SER A 362 24.89 5.68 39.52
C SER A 362 25.06 5.88 38.02
N CYS A 363 24.41 6.88 37.44
CA CYS A 363 24.49 7.19 36.00
C CYS A 363 25.86 7.65 35.47
N GLN A 364 26.89 7.73 36.34
CA GLN A 364 28.26 8.05 35.96
C GLN A 364 29.24 6.93 36.39
N ALA A 365 28.71 5.79 36.84
CA ALA A 365 29.47 4.62 37.23
C ALA A 365 29.96 3.81 36.03
N VAL A 366 30.92 2.92 36.27
CA VAL A 366 31.12 1.74 35.42
C VAL A 366 30.11 0.66 35.83
N ALA A 367 29.58 -0.08 34.86
CA ALA A 367 28.73 -1.24 35.12
C ALA A 367 29.41 -2.22 36.10
N PHE A 368 28.63 -2.78 37.02
CA PHE A 368 29.04 -3.76 38.04
C PHE A 368 30.14 -3.31 39.03
N GLN A 369 30.53 -2.03 39.03
CA GLN A 369 31.58 -1.50 39.90
C GLN A 369 31.20 -1.54 41.39
N ASN A 370 32.21 -1.66 42.27
CA ASN A 370 32.09 -1.63 43.74
C ASN A 370 31.31 -2.79 44.35
N GLY A 371 31.52 -4.01 43.87
CA GLY A 371 31.03 -5.24 44.53
C GLY A 371 29.70 -5.78 43.99
N LEU A 372 29.06 -5.06 43.07
CA LEU A 372 27.82 -5.50 42.42
C LEU A 372 28.01 -6.84 41.67
N ALA A 373 29.16 -7.10 41.03
CA ALA A 373 29.51 -8.46 40.61
C ALA A 373 31.03 -8.71 40.66
N THR A 374 31.54 -9.16 41.81
CA THR A 374 32.97 -9.49 41.99
C THR A 374 33.46 -10.63 41.09
N ALA A 375 32.56 -11.42 40.51
CA ALA A 375 32.88 -12.51 39.59
C ALA A 375 33.35 -12.04 38.20
N PHE A 376 32.92 -10.86 37.73
CA PHE A 376 33.10 -10.45 36.32
C PHE A 376 33.96 -9.17 36.12
N GLY A 377 34.04 -8.30 37.13
CA GLY A 377 34.93 -7.13 37.09
C GLY A 377 34.45 -5.97 36.21
N ALA A 378 35.28 -4.92 36.09
CA ALA A 378 34.97 -3.77 35.24
C ALA A 378 35.15 -4.14 33.76
N GLY A 379 34.13 -3.88 32.94
CA GLY A 379 34.07 -4.39 31.56
C GLY A 379 33.65 -5.86 31.45
N ALA A 380 32.91 -6.36 32.44
CA ALA A 380 32.18 -7.61 32.36
C ALA A 380 31.33 -7.70 31.08
N PRO A 381 31.17 -8.90 30.48
CA PRO A 381 30.23 -9.05 29.38
C PRO A 381 28.79 -8.78 29.86
N PRO A 382 27.91 -8.26 28.99
CA PRO A 382 26.49 -8.10 29.28
C PRO A 382 25.85 -9.41 29.73
N THR A 383 24.98 -9.36 30.74
CA THR A 383 24.43 -10.55 31.41
C THR A 383 22.93 -10.74 31.16
N THR A 384 22.43 -11.93 31.48
CA THR A 384 20.99 -12.25 31.58
C THR A 384 20.52 -12.39 33.03
N GLU A 385 21.45 -12.40 33.98
CA GLU A 385 21.19 -12.49 35.42
C GLU A 385 22.26 -11.70 36.19
N TRP A 386 21.84 -10.99 37.23
CA TRP A 386 22.71 -10.27 38.14
C TRP A 386 22.26 -10.48 39.58
N TRP A 387 23.22 -10.60 40.51
CA TRP A 387 22.95 -10.79 41.93
C TRP A 387 23.95 -9.99 42.78
N PHE A 388 23.43 -9.34 43.82
CA PHE A 388 24.22 -8.74 44.89
C PHE A 388 23.88 -9.45 46.20
N PHE A 389 24.91 -9.95 46.90
CA PHE A 389 24.73 -10.71 48.13
C PHE A 389 25.55 -10.11 49.28
N ASP A 390 24.85 -9.59 50.29
CA ASP A 390 25.46 -9.21 51.57
C ASP A 390 25.71 -10.49 52.39
N ASN A 391 26.90 -11.08 52.22
CA ASN A 391 27.33 -12.29 52.92
C ASN A 391 27.99 -11.99 54.28
N HIS A 392 27.44 -11.03 55.03
CA HIS A 392 27.99 -10.74 56.34
C HIS A 392 27.44 -11.68 57.41
N THR A 393 28.34 -12.42 58.06
CA THR A 393 27.97 -13.27 59.19
C THR A 393 27.31 -12.43 60.29
N ALA A 394 26.15 -12.89 60.75
CA ALA A 394 25.38 -12.17 61.77
C ALA A 394 26.26 -11.85 62.99
N PRO A 395 26.14 -10.66 63.63
CA PRO A 395 27.09 -10.19 64.65
C PRO A 395 27.21 -11.04 65.93
N ILE A 396 26.46 -12.13 66.04
CA ILE A 396 26.22 -12.92 67.25
C ILE A 396 27.47 -13.65 67.79
N ASP A 397 28.52 -13.83 66.98
CA ASP A 397 29.76 -14.55 67.35
C ASP A 397 31.07 -13.75 67.19
N MET A 398 31.02 -12.45 66.85
CA MET A 398 32.24 -11.63 66.78
C MET A 398 32.53 -10.90 68.10
N PRO A 399 33.64 -11.22 68.81
CA PRO A 399 33.90 -10.71 70.17
C PRO A 399 34.29 -9.22 70.24
N VAL A 400 34.46 -8.53 69.11
CA VAL A 400 34.81 -7.10 69.06
C VAL A 400 34.08 -6.40 67.89
N PRO A 401 32.94 -5.73 68.12
CA PRO A 401 32.21 -5.00 67.08
C PRO A 401 33.01 -3.87 66.40
N ALA A 402 34.11 -3.42 67.00
CA ALA A 402 34.93 -2.32 66.47
C ALA A 402 35.93 -2.74 65.36
N PHE A 403 36.04 -4.03 65.04
CA PHE A 403 36.78 -4.52 63.86
C PHE A 403 35.87 -4.86 62.69
N TYR A 404 34.62 -4.43 62.75
CA TYR A 404 33.67 -4.55 61.66
C TYR A 404 33.97 -3.48 60.59
N SER A 405 34.47 -3.88 59.43
CA SER A 405 34.41 -3.07 58.20
C SER A 405 33.34 -3.64 57.28
N ASP A 406 32.45 -2.76 56.80
CA ASP A 406 31.76 -3.02 55.54
C ASP A 406 32.77 -2.81 54.42
N ASP A 407 33.17 -3.90 53.78
CA ASP A 407 34.04 -3.84 52.61
C ASP A 407 33.23 -3.55 51.32
N VAL A 408 31.89 -3.60 51.39
CA VAL A 408 30.94 -3.28 50.31
C VAL A 408 29.71 -2.58 50.90
N SER A 409 29.32 -1.42 50.35
CA SER A 409 28.10 -0.68 50.77
C SER A 409 26.84 -1.25 50.13
N TRP A 410 25.72 -1.23 50.86
CA TRP A 410 24.41 -1.64 50.31
C TRP A 410 23.94 -0.68 49.19
N PRO A 411 23.53 -1.20 48.02
CA PRO A 411 23.05 -0.38 46.92
C PRO A 411 21.57 -0.02 47.10
N ASN A 412 21.28 1.05 47.85
CA ASN A 412 19.91 1.55 48.05
C ASN A 412 19.18 1.91 46.75
N LYS A 413 19.91 2.20 45.67
CA LYS A 413 19.39 2.37 44.30
C LYS A 413 20.36 1.71 43.32
N VAL A 414 19.82 1.07 42.28
CA VAL A 414 20.58 0.71 41.08
C VAL A 414 19.85 1.19 39.83
N TYR A 415 20.60 1.33 38.75
CA TYR A 415 20.12 1.63 37.41
C TYR A 415 20.39 0.42 36.53
N ILE A 416 19.41 0.04 35.71
CA ILE A 416 19.46 -1.11 34.82
C ILE A 416 19.37 -0.59 33.38
N ARG A 417 20.36 -0.94 32.55
CA ARG A 417 20.40 -0.65 31.12
C ARG A 417 20.10 -1.93 30.38
N VAL A 418 18.97 -2.02 29.66
CA VAL A 418 18.62 -3.16 28.80
C VAL A 418 18.93 -2.80 27.34
N PHE A 419 19.43 -3.78 26.58
CA PHE A 419 19.78 -3.61 25.16
C PHE A 419 19.77 -4.96 24.41
N ARG A 420 19.53 -4.89 23.09
CA ARG A 420 19.58 -6.05 22.19
C ARG A 420 21.02 -6.33 21.75
N VAL A 421 21.43 -7.61 21.72
CA VAL A 421 22.79 -8.04 21.33
C VAL A 421 22.85 -8.97 20.12
N GLN A 422 21.72 -9.44 19.62
CA GLN A 422 21.60 -10.31 18.45
C GLN A 422 20.19 -10.18 17.84
N ASN A 423 20.01 -10.69 16.61
CA ASN A 423 18.72 -10.75 15.91
C ASN A 423 17.97 -9.40 15.91
N GLU A 424 18.59 -8.35 15.37
CA GLU A 424 17.92 -7.07 15.12
C GLU A 424 16.65 -7.25 14.29
N ASN A 425 15.70 -6.32 14.44
CA ASN A 425 14.47 -6.29 13.63
C ASN A 425 13.71 -7.63 13.73
N THR A 426 13.38 -7.99 14.98
CA THR A 426 12.52 -9.11 15.33
C THR A 426 11.60 -8.74 16.49
N CYS A 427 10.38 -9.26 16.49
CA CYS A 427 9.32 -9.02 17.49
C CYS A 427 9.52 -9.80 18.80
N ASN A 428 10.78 -10.11 19.12
CA ASN A 428 11.18 -10.71 20.39
C ASN A 428 11.13 -9.63 21.47
N ASN A 429 10.51 -9.94 22.61
CA ASN A 429 10.32 -9.00 23.72
C ASN A 429 11.22 -9.39 24.90
N TYR A 430 11.40 -8.46 25.84
CA TYR A 430 11.88 -8.76 27.17
C TYR A 430 10.93 -8.28 28.26
N GLN A 431 11.06 -8.87 29.44
CA GLN A 431 10.46 -8.37 30.67
C GLN A 431 11.45 -8.61 31.81
N LEU A 432 11.76 -7.57 32.58
CA LEU A 432 12.62 -7.71 33.76
C LEU A 432 11.87 -8.39 34.92
N SER A 433 12.61 -9.12 35.74
CA SER A 433 12.24 -9.54 37.09
C SER A 433 13.26 -8.93 38.05
N VAL A 434 12.78 -8.41 39.18
CA VAL A 434 13.64 -7.86 40.23
C VAL A 434 13.13 -8.35 41.58
N SER A 435 14.00 -8.97 42.37
CA SER A 435 13.66 -9.47 43.71
C SER A 435 14.73 -9.18 44.75
N ARG A 436 14.31 -9.20 46.01
CA ARG A 436 15.19 -9.14 47.17
C ARG A 436 14.87 -10.31 48.11
N GLN A 437 15.62 -11.38 47.98
CA GLN A 437 15.46 -12.58 48.80
C GLN A 437 15.83 -12.29 50.26
N SER A 438 14.99 -12.75 51.19
CA SER A 438 15.27 -12.76 52.64
C SER A 438 16.29 -13.83 53.00
N ASN A 439 17.27 -13.51 53.86
CA ASN A 439 18.32 -14.45 54.32
C ASN A 439 17.95 -15.22 55.61
#